data_AF-A0A7V4AMR8-F1
#
_entry.id   AF-A0A7V4AMR8-F1
#
_cell.length_a   1.000
_cell.length_b   1.000
_cell.length_c   1.000
_cell.angle_alpha   90.00
_cell.angle_beta   90.00
_cell.angle_gamma   90.00
#
_symmetry.space_group_name_H-M   'P 1'
#
loop_
_entity.id
_entity.type
_entity.pdbx_description
1 polymer ?
#
loop_
_entity_poly.entity_id
_entity_poly.type
_entity_poly.pdbx_seq_one_letter_code
_entity_poly.pdbx_strand_id
1 'polypeptide(L)'
;LLLGLRVAFHNPNPFPLPLSAVGTRLKVGEVAVPLDLTLPPGAKEEVLPVRLTPQSALSTAQALFTREGVEVALEGRTLGQNLTFFRTRVAFPLEPPRVRRAGVNFFLENPNPLPLRVEGKLVLMGQTFQVAADLPARGEGRLQVVGFRPGLDRGTGRLELTLEVPGFFRQTLVLAL
;
A
#
# COMPACT_ATOMS: atom_id res chain seq x y z
N LEU A 1 3.16 8.86 12.56
CA LEU A 1 2.20 8.80 11.43
C LEU A 1 0.79 8.61 12.00
N LEU A 2 -0.24 9.25 11.44
CA LEU A 2 -1.63 9.09 11.89
C LEU A 2 -2.42 8.37 10.79
N LEU A 3 -2.96 7.19 11.10
CA LEU A 3 -3.88 6.47 10.22
C LEU A 3 -5.31 6.74 10.67
N GLY A 4 -6.18 7.15 9.75
CA GLY A 4 -7.62 7.19 9.98
C GLY A 4 -8.27 5.92 9.45
N LEU A 5 -8.63 4.99 10.33
CA LEU A 5 -9.36 3.79 9.93
C LEU A 5 -10.85 4.10 9.96
N ARG A 6 -11.50 4.19 8.80
CA ARG A 6 -12.96 4.31 8.73
C ARG A 6 -13.59 2.95 8.97
N VAL A 7 -14.42 2.85 10.00
CA VAL A 7 -15.10 1.61 10.40
C VAL A 7 -16.59 1.87 10.50
N ALA A 8 -17.38 1.01 9.87
CA ALA A 8 -18.83 0.97 10.03
C ALA A 8 -19.16 0.01 11.17
N PHE A 9 -19.80 0.53 12.22
CA PHE A 9 -20.28 -0.24 13.36
C PHE A 9 -21.79 -0.44 13.26
N HIS A 10 -22.25 -1.58 13.76
CA HIS A 10 -23.66 -1.81 14.04
C HIS A 10 -23.81 -2.26 15.49
N ASN A 11 -24.42 -1.43 16.33
CA ASN A 11 -24.77 -1.78 17.70
C ASN A 11 -26.21 -2.32 17.72
N PRO A 12 -26.40 -3.64 17.89
CA PRO A 12 -27.74 -4.24 17.95
C PRO A 12 -28.46 -3.94 19.28
N ASN A 13 -27.74 -3.41 20.28
CA ASN A 13 -28.34 -3.12 21.58
C ASN A 13 -29.17 -1.83 21.53
N PRO A 14 -30.28 -1.76 22.29
CA PRO A 14 -31.10 -0.56 22.39
C PRO A 14 -30.44 0.57 23.20
N PHE A 15 -29.24 0.36 23.74
CA PHE A 15 -28.50 1.33 24.57
C PHE A 15 -27.10 1.62 24.00
N PRO A 16 -26.52 2.80 24.28
CA PRO A 16 -25.16 3.13 23.89
C PRO A 16 -24.14 2.16 24.53
N LEU A 17 -23.17 1.70 23.73
CA LEU A 17 -22.12 0.79 24.15
C LEU A 17 -20.79 1.55 24.29
N PRO A 18 -20.30 1.84 25.51
CA PRO A 18 -18.99 2.44 25.72
C PRO A 18 -17.89 1.39 25.51
N LEU A 19 -17.15 1.49 24.41
CA LEU A 19 -16.10 0.54 24.06
C LEU A 19 -14.89 0.61 25.02
N SER A 20 -14.65 1.74 25.66
CA SER A 20 -13.61 1.90 26.69
C SER A 20 -13.92 1.09 27.95
N ALA A 21 -15.20 0.93 28.32
CA ALA A 21 -15.62 0.12 29.47
C ALA A 21 -15.36 -1.39 29.25
N VAL A 22 -15.29 -1.83 28.00
CA VAL A 22 -14.97 -3.21 27.60
C VAL A 22 -13.47 -3.38 27.32
N GLY A 23 -12.64 -2.38 27.67
CA GLY A 23 -11.20 -2.40 27.46
C GLY A 23 -10.80 -2.65 26.01
N THR A 24 -11.61 -2.17 25.06
CA THR A 24 -11.37 -2.46 23.65
C THR A 24 -10.12 -1.79 23.11
N ARG A 25 -9.44 -2.48 22.20
CA ARG A 25 -8.22 -2.04 21.54
C ARG A 25 -8.31 -2.35 20.06
N LEU A 26 -7.96 -1.36 19.26
CA LEU A 26 -7.72 -1.54 17.84
C LEU A 26 -6.27 -1.95 17.64
N LYS A 27 -6.06 -3.16 17.15
CA LYS A 27 -4.76 -3.68 16.74
C LYS A 27 -4.58 -3.47 15.24
N VAL A 28 -3.50 -2.80 14.83
CA VAL A 28 -3.07 -2.63 13.44
C VAL A 28 -1.63 -3.11 13.36
N GLY A 29 -1.43 -4.32 12.82
CA GLY A 29 -0.13 -4.98 12.85
C GLY A 29 0.35 -5.22 14.28
N GLU A 30 1.48 -4.62 14.63
CA GLU A 30 2.06 -4.70 15.98
C GLU A 30 1.55 -3.62 16.95
N VAL A 31 0.79 -2.64 16.45
CA VAL A 31 0.33 -1.52 17.28
C VAL A 31 -1.06 -1.79 17.82
N ALA A 32 -1.21 -1.72 19.14
CA ALA A 32 -2.51 -1.73 19.81
C ALA A 32 -2.83 -0.34 20.36
N VAL A 33 -3.96 0.24 19.95
CA VAL A 33 -4.43 1.55 20.41
C VAL A 33 -5.73 1.36 21.20
N PRO A 34 -5.83 1.87 22.44
CA PRO A 34 -7.09 1.82 23.19
C PRO A 34 -8.16 2.64 22.47
N LEU A 35 -9.38 2.12 22.45
CA LEU A 35 -10.52 2.80 21.86
C LEU A 35 -11.38 3.44 22.93
N ASP A 36 -11.43 4.77 22.89
CA ASP A 36 -12.34 5.55 23.71
C ASP A 36 -13.46 6.10 22.85
N LEU A 37 -14.43 5.23 22.55
CA LEU A 37 -15.58 5.51 21.71
C LEU A 37 -16.85 4.95 22.36
N THR A 38 -17.94 5.70 22.29
CA THR A 38 -19.28 5.20 22.64
C THR A 38 -20.09 5.00 21.37
N LEU A 39 -20.52 3.76 21.11
CA LEU A 39 -21.35 3.42 19.96
C LEU A 39 -22.84 3.62 20.30
N PRO A 40 -23.57 4.52 19.63
CA PRO A 40 -25.01 4.63 19.81
C PRO A 40 -25.74 3.39 19.26
N PRO A 41 -27.02 3.18 19.61
CA PRO A 41 -27.85 2.14 19.00
C PRO A 41 -27.92 2.28 17.47
N GLY A 42 -27.91 1.15 16.75
CA GLY A 42 -28.00 1.12 15.29
C GLY A 42 -26.65 1.24 14.57
N ALA A 43 -26.68 1.70 13.32
CA ALA A 43 -25.49 1.81 12.48
C ALA A 43 -24.79 3.17 12.66
N LYS A 44 -23.46 3.16 12.75
CA LYS A 44 -22.64 4.38 12.80
C LYS A 44 -21.31 4.15 12.08
N GLU A 45 -20.92 5.08 11.23
CA GLU A 45 -19.55 5.15 10.73
C GLU A 45 -18.71 6.05 11.64
N GLU A 46 -17.53 5.56 12.04
CA GLU A 46 -16.55 6.35 12.79
C GLU A 46 -15.17 6.24 12.15
N VAL A 47 -14.40 7.32 12.21
CA VAL A 47 -12.98 7.30 11.84
C VAL A 47 -12.15 7.16 13.10
N LEU A 48 -11.48 6.01 13.23
CA LEU A 48 -10.63 5.69 14.37
C LEU A 48 -9.19 6.16 14.10
N PRO A 49 -8.69 7.17 14.83
CA PRO A 49 -7.32 7.62 14.69
C PRO A 49 -6.35 6.63 15.36
N VAL A 50 -5.44 6.07 14.58
CA VAL A 50 -4.37 5.20 15.06
C VAL A 50 -3.06 5.97 14.96
N ARG A 51 -2.50 6.31 16.12
CA ARG A 51 -1.19 6.97 16.19
C ARG A 51 -0.09 5.92 16.23
N LEU A 52 0.63 5.80 15.12
CA LEU A 52 1.76 4.88 15.00
C LEU A 52 3.07 5.57 15.43
N THR A 53 3.88 4.86 16.22
CA THR A 53 5.27 5.26 16.50
C THR A 53 6.09 5.19 15.21
N PRO A 54 7.21 5.93 15.06
CA PRO A 54 7.97 5.92 13.81
C PRO A 54 8.40 4.52 13.34
N GLN A 55 8.87 3.68 14.26
CA GLN A 55 9.32 2.32 13.94
C GLN A 55 8.15 1.42 13.51
N SER A 56 7.04 1.45 14.25
CA SER A 56 5.85 0.66 13.91
C SER A 56 5.12 1.18 12.68
N ALA A 57 5.21 2.49 12.41
CA ALA A 57 4.65 3.10 11.21
C ALA A 57 5.30 2.58 9.94
N LEU A 58 6.62 2.41 9.95
CA LEU A 58 7.36 1.92 8.80
C LEU A 58 7.04 0.45 8.51
N SER A 59 7.09 -0.42 9.53
CA SER A 59 6.77 -1.85 9.36
C SER A 59 5.32 -2.06 8.93
N THR A 60 4.38 -1.31 9.52
CA THR A 60 2.97 -1.34 9.14
C THR A 60 2.77 -0.83 7.70
N ALA A 61 3.41 0.29 7.33
CA ALA A 61 3.31 0.83 5.97
C ALA A 61 3.91 -0.14 4.92
N GLN A 62 5.03 -0.77 5.24
CA GLN A 62 5.65 -1.80 4.39
C GLN A 62 4.70 -2.97 4.15
N ALA A 63 4.15 -3.53 5.23
CA ALA A 63 3.20 -4.64 5.16
C ALA A 63 1.91 -4.27 4.42
N LEU A 64 1.46 -3.00 4.47
CA LEU A 64 0.31 -2.54 3.68
C LEU A 64 0.59 -2.63 2.17
N PHE A 65 1.82 -2.41 1.71
CA PHE A 65 2.17 -2.50 0.29
C PHE A 65 2.46 -3.92 -0.21
N THR A 66 2.51 -4.90 0.69
CA THR A 66 2.63 -6.31 0.30
C THR A 66 1.26 -6.93 0.02
N ARG A 67 1.26 -8.10 -0.63
CA ARG A 67 0.03 -8.90 -0.82
C ARG A 67 -0.47 -9.53 0.48
N GLU A 68 0.40 -9.69 1.48
CA GLU A 68 0.05 -10.27 2.77
C GLU A 68 -0.79 -9.30 3.61
N GLY A 69 -0.53 -8.01 3.45
CA GLY A 69 -1.25 -6.94 4.13
C GLY A 69 -0.92 -6.85 5.61
N VAL A 70 -1.68 -5.99 6.29
CA VAL A 70 -1.64 -5.80 7.74
C VAL A 70 -2.90 -6.36 8.36
N GLU A 71 -2.72 -7.13 9.43
CA GLU A 71 -3.85 -7.55 10.27
C GLU A 71 -4.43 -6.36 11.04
N VAL A 72 -5.74 -6.19 10.92
CA VAL A 72 -6.50 -5.21 11.69
C VAL A 72 -7.52 -5.97 12.53
N ALA A 73 -7.43 -5.85 13.84
CA ALA A 73 -8.32 -6.53 14.77
C ALA A 73 -8.90 -5.56 15.81
N LEU A 74 -10.17 -5.72 16.11
CA LEU A 74 -10.83 -5.09 17.25
C LEU A 74 -10.94 -6.13 18.35
N GLU A 75 -10.14 -5.96 19.39
CA GLU A 75 -10.11 -6.84 20.55
C GLU A 75 -10.70 -6.10 21.75
N GLY A 76 -11.16 -6.82 22.76
CA GLY A 76 -11.46 -6.25 24.07
C GLY A 76 -11.44 -7.30 25.15
N ARG A 77 -11.75 -6.86 26.37
CA ARG A 77 -11.68 -7.70 27.55
C ARG A 77 -12.91 -7.50 28.41
N THR A 78 -13.63 -8.58 28.65
CA THR A 78 -14.79 -8.58 29.57
C THR A 78 -14.70 -9.79 30.49
N LEU A 79 -15.00 -9.60 31.77
CA LEU A 79 -15.08 -10.67 32.77
C LEU A 79 -13.86 -11.63 32.76
N GLY A 80 -12.66 -11.06 32.55
CA GLY A 80 -11.40 -11.83 32.49
C GLY A 80 -11.10 -12.52 31.16
N GLN A 81 -12.04 -12.56 30.22
CA GLN A 81 -11.88 -13.17 28.89
C GLN A 81 -11.47 -12.14 27.83
N ASN A 82 -10.62 -12.55 26.90
CA ASN A 82 -10.28 -11.77 25.71
C ASN A 82 -11.32 -12.07 24.62
N LEU A 83 -11.96 -11.02 24.10
CA LEU A 83 -12.89 -11.10 22.98
C LEU A 83 -12.26 -10.49 21.74
N THR A 84 -12.49 -11.11 20.58
CA THR A 84 -12.18 -10.54 19.28
C THR A 84 -13.51 -10.20 18.60
N PHE A 85 -13.82 -8.90 18.52
CA PHE A 85 -15.05 -8.41 17.88
C PHE A 85 -14.94 -8.48 16.36
N PHE A 86 -13.75 -8.22 15.83
CA PHE A 86 -13.48 -8.20 14.41
C PHE A 86 -12.02 -8.50 14.14
N ARG A 87 -11.73 -9.21 13.05
CA ARG A 87 -10.39 -9.44 12.54
C ARG A 87 -10.43 -9.48 11.03
N THR A 88 -9.62 -8.66 10.39
CA THR A 88 -9.46 -8.61 8.93
C THR A 88 -8.00 -8.39 8.56
N ARG A 89 -7.71 -8.46 7.26
CA ARG A 89 -6.45 -8.00 6.69
C ARG A 89 -6.69 -6.90 5.68
N VAL A 90 -5.88 -5.85 5.76
CA VAL A 90 -5.91 -4.72 4.83
C VAL A 90 -4.62 -4.70 4.05
N ALA A 91 -4.71 -4.68 2.72
CA ALA A 91 -3.57 -4.59 1.83
C ALA A 91 -3.86 -3.57 0.73
N PHE A 92 -2.85 -2.81 0.35
CA PHE A 92 -2.83 -1.88 -0.78
C PHE A 92 -1.62 -2.22 -1.65
N PRO A 93 -1.61 -3.42 -2.27
CA PRO A 93 -0.47 -3.85 -3.06
C PRO A 93 -0.23 -2.87 -4.21
N LEU A 94 1.04 -2.53 -4.46
CA LEU A 94 1.37 -1.66 -5.58
C LEU A 94 1.07 -2.37 -6.90
N GLU A 95 0.34 -1.68 -7.76
CA GLU A 95 0.10 -2.14 -9.12
C GLU A 95 1.34 -1.90 -9.98
N PRO A 96 1.66 -2.84 -10.90
CA PRO A 96 2.79 -2.67 -11.81
C PRO A 96 2.56 -1.45 -12.73
N PRO A 97 3.59 -0.64 -13.00
CA PRO A 97 3.51 0.41 -13.99
C PRO A 97 3.17 -0.14 -15.37
N ARG A 98 2.39 0.60 -16.15
CA ARG A 98 2.06 0.23 -17.53
C ARG A 98 3.08 0.83 -18.47
N VAL A 99 3.54 0.05 -19.44
CA VAL A 99 4.48 0.52 -20.46
C VAL A 99 3.71 0.94 -21.69
N ARG A 100 3.98 2.16 -22.16
CA ARG A 100 3.46 2.68 -23.41
C ARG A 100 4.64 3.08 -24.30
N ARG A 101 4.67 2.56 -25.52
CA ARG A 101 5.69 2.93 -26.51
C ARG A 101 5.09 3.93 -27.51
N ALA A 102 5.82 5.00 -27.78
CA ALA A 102 5.49 5.95 -28.84
C ALA A 102 6.75 6.25 -29.67
N GLY A 103 6.87 5.57 -30.82
CA GLY A 103 8.08 5.58 -31.64
C GLY A 103 9.27 4.97 -30.88
N VAL A 104 10.33 5.76 -30.73
CA VAL A 104 11.56 5.38 -30.01
C VAL A 104 11.49 5.65 -28.50
N ASN A 105 10.38 6.24 -28.01
CA ASN A 105 10.23 6.59 -26.61
C ASN A 105 9.42 5.54 -25.86
N PHE A 106 9.89 5.23 -24.65
CA PHE A 106 9.17 4.42 -23.67
C PHE A 106 8.63 5.32 -22.56
N PHE A 107 7.35 5.16 -22.26
CA PHE A 107 6.65 5.85 -21.18
C PHE A 107 6.18 4.81 -20.17
N LEU A 108 6.29 5.17 -18.89
CA LEU A 108 5.75 4.40 -17.78
C LEU A 108 4.60 5.19 -17.16
N GLU A 109 3.44 4.57 -17.10
CA GLU A 109 2.28 5.09 -16.38
C GLU A 109 2.24 4.45 -14.99
N ASN A 110 2.20 5.27 -13.95
CA ASN A 110 2.03 4.85 -12.57
C ASN A 110 0.54 4.87 -12.19
N PRO A 111 -0.12 3.70 -12.04
CA PRO A 111 -1.52 3.65 -11.61
C PRO A 111 -1.70 3.97 -10.11
N ASN A 112 -0.63 3.96 -9.32
CA ASN A 112 -0.69 4.06 -7.87
C ASN A 112 -0.87 5.52 -7.41
N PRO A 113 -1.56 5.75 -6.27
CA PRO A 113 -1.77 7.08 -5.70
C PRO A 113 -0.52 7.68 -5.01
N LEU A 114 0.66 7.09 -5.22
CA LEU A 114 1.91 7.46 -4.58
C LEU A 114 3.00 7.60 -5.64
N PRO A 115 3.96 8.52 -5.47
CA PRO A 115 5.10 8.63 -6.38
C PRO A 115 6.00 7.39 -6.28
N LEU A 116 6.55 6.97 -7.41
CA LEU A 116 7.44 5.81 -7.52
C LEU A 116 8.72 6.19 -8.22
N ARG A 117 9.85 5.75 -7.68
CA ARG A 117 11.12 5.74 -8.41
C ARG A 117 11.28 4.38 -9.06
N VAL A 118 11.67 4.38 -10.32
CA VAL A 118 11.82 3.16 -11.11
C VAL A 118 13.22 3.11 -11.67
N GLU A 119 13.95 2.05 -11.37
CA GLU A 119 15.30 1.81 -11.87
C GLU A 119 15.43 0.37 -12.37
N GLY A 120 16.21 0.14 -13.42
CA GLY A 120 16.43 -1.22 -13.87
C GLY A 120 17.07 -1.33 -15.23
N LYS A 121 16.68 -2.39 -15.93
CA LYS A 121 17.29 -2.80 -17.19
C LYS A 121 16.23 -3.01 -18.25
N LEU A 122 16.47 -2.42 -19.42
CA LEU A 122 15.77 -2.73 -20.65
C LEU A 122 16.60 -3.76 -21.43
N VAL A 123 16.05 -4.95 -21.64
CA VAL A 123 16.64 -5.96 -22.52
C VAL A 123 15.91 -5.93 -23.85
N LEU A 124 16.61 -5.53 -24.90
CA LEU A 124 16.06 -5.40 -26.26
C LEU A 124 17.05 -6.04 -27.24
N MET A 125 16.59 -7.06 -27.98
CA MET A 125 17.40 -7.75 -29.00
C MET A 125 18.77 -8.22 -28.49
N GLY A 126 18.82 -8.77 -27.27
CA GLY A 126 20.05 -9.26 -26.64
C GLY A 126 20.97 -8.16 -26.07
N GLN A 127 20.63 -6.89 -26.24
CA GLN A 127 21.32 -5.76 -25.61
C GLN A 127 20.65 -5.38 -24.30
N THR A 128 21.44 -4.91 -23.34
CA THR A 128 20.94 -4.47 -22.03
C THR A 128 21.26 -2.99 -21.82
N PHE A 129 20.23 -2.19 -21.54
CA PHE A 129 20.35 -0.76 -21.28
C PHE A 129 19.91 -0.45 -19.85
N GLN A 130 20.62 0.46 -19.18
CA GLN A 130 20.17 0.97 -17.89
C GLN A 130 19.04 1.97 -18.11
N VAL A 131 18.01 1.85 -17.29
CA VAL A 131 16.83 2.71 -17.33
C VAL A 131 16.49 3.26 -15.97
N ALA A 132 16.08 4.52 -15.93
CA ALA A 132 15.56 5.17 -14.74
C ALA A 132 14.39 6.10 -15.10
N ALA A 133 13.44 6.24 -14.18
CA ALA A 133 12.36 7.22 -14.26
C ALA A 133 11.81 7.52 -12.86
N ASP A 134 11.50 8.79 -12.61
CA ASP A 134 10.68 9.20 -11.48
C ASP A 134 9.24 9.37 -11.95
N LEU A 135 8.31 8.65 -11.32
CA LEU A 135 6.89 8.64 -11.68
C LEU A 135 6.08 9.41 -10.64
N PRO A 136 5.32 10.44 -11.03
CA PRO A 136 4.38 11.09 -10.13
C PRO A 136 3.23 10.14 -9.75
N ALA A 137 2.51 10.48 -8.67
CA ALA A 137 1.30 9.77 -8.29
C ALA A 137 0.24 9.89 -9.39
N ARG A 138 -0.33 8.77 -9.85
CA ARG A 138 -1.31 8.72 -10.94
C ARG A 138 -0.88 9.52 -12.19
N GLY A 139 0.33 9.29 -12.66
CA GLY A 139 0.85 10.01 -13.82
C GLY A 139 1.87 9.22 -14.63
N GLU A 140 2.41 9.87 -15.64
CA GLU A 140 3.32 9.27 -16.61
C GLU A 140 4.72 9.88 -16.47
N GLY A 141 5.76 9.04 -16.61
CA GLY A 141 7.14 9.45 -16.73
C GLY A 141 7.79 8.84 -17.96
N ARG A 142 8.71 9.58 -18.59
CA ARG A 142 9.50 9.07 -19.70
C ARG A 142 10.67 8.26 -19.18
N LEU A 143 10.84 7.04 -19.68
CA LEU A 143 12.03 6.24 -19.39
C LEU A 143 13.25 6.86 -20.04
N GLN A 144 14.23 7.23 -19.21
CA GLN A 144 15.54 7.61 -19.70
C GLN A 144 16.35 6.35 -19.97
N VAL A 145 16.62 6.07 -21.25
CA VAL A 145 17.42 4.92 -21.65
C VAL A 145 18.83 5.37 -21.98
N VAL A 146 19.82 4.93 -21.21
CA VAL A 146 21.22 5.29 -21.42
C VAL A 146 21.83 4.38 -22.49
N GLY A 147 22.41 4.97 -23.54
CA GLY A 147 23.12 4.23 -24.60
C GLY A 147 22.23 3.69 -25.73
N PHE A 148 20.94 4.00 -25.75
CA PHE A 148 20.01 3.57 -26.79
C PHE A 148 20.30 4.29 -28.13
N ARG A 149 20.51 3.53 -29.21
CA ARG A 149 20.66 4.06 -30.57
C ARG A 149 19.37 3.81 -31.37
N PRO A 150 18.82 4.81 -32.07
CA PRO A 150 17.65 4.64 -32.95
C PRO A 150 17.95 3.61 -34.05
N GLY A 151 17.08 2.62 -34.25
CA GLY A 151 17.25 1.56 -35.27
C GLY A 151 16.83 0.15 -34.84
N LEU A 152 16.57 -0.08 -33.55
CA LEU A 152 16.14 -1.37 -32.99
C LEU A 152 14.61 -1.42 -32.78
N ASP A 153 13.84 -0.94 -33.76
CA ASP A 153 12.41 -0.73 -33.57
C ASP A 153 11.56 -2.01 -33.60
N ARG A 154 12.13 -3.14 -34.01
CA ARG A 154 11.43 -4.41 -34.21
C ARG A 154 12.05 -5.54 -33.39
N GLY A 155 11.55 -5.75 -32.18
CA GLY A 155 11.92 -6.89 -31.35
C GLY A 155 11.07 -7.01 -30.10
N THR A 156 10.80 -8.25 -29.67
CA THR A 156 10.26 -8.56 -28.34
C THR A 156 11.29 -8.14 -27.29
N GLY A 157 10.89 -7.27 -26.36
CA GLY A 157 11.74 -6.77 -25.29
C GLY A 157 11.23 -7.20 -23.92
N ARG A 158 12.07 -7.08 -22.91
CA ARG A 158 11.65 -7.16 -21.51
C ARG A 158 12.24 -6.02 -20.70
N LEU A 159 11.44 -5.48 -19.80
CA LEU A 159 11.84 -4.47 -18.81
C LEU A 159 11.93 -5.15 -17.45
N GLU A 160 13.14 -5.25 -16.92
CA GLU A 160 13.39 -5.68 -15.55
C GLU A 160 13.51 -4.43 -14.69
N LEU A 161 12.46 -4.12 -13.92
CA LEU A 161 12.34 -2.89 -13.16
C LEU A 161 12.37 -3.17 -11.67
N THR A 162 12.99 -2.28 -10.92
CA THR A 162 12.88 -2.18 -9.47
C THR A 162 12.05 -0.95 -9.16
N LEU A 163 10.87 -1.19 -8.61
CA LEU A 163 9.96 -0.18 -8.12
C LEU A 163 10.36 0.18 -6.69
N GLU A 164 10.53 1.45 -6.43
CA GLU A 164 10.85 1.98 -5.12
C GLU A 164 9.86 3.07 -4.71
N VAL A 165 9.28 2.92 -3.53
CA VAL A 165 8.70 4.03 -2.77
C VAL A 165 9.82 4.52 -1.84
N PRO A 166 10.40 5.71 -2.05
CA PRO A 166 11.62 6.14 -1.36
C PRO A 166 11.54 5.99 0.16
N GLY A 167 12.39 5.11 0.73
CA GLY A 167 12.46 4.85 2.17
C GLY A 167 11.34 3.95 2.73
N PHE A 168 10.44 3.41 1.90
CA PHE A 168 9.32 2.59 2.34
C PHE A 168 9.33 1.19 1.73
N PHE A 169 9.40 1.06 0.40
CA PHE A 169 9.13 -0.22 -0.26
C PHE A 169 10.01 -0.40 -1.49
N ARG A 170 10.47 -1.63 -1.72
CA ARG A 170 11.26 -2.00 -2.89
C ARG A 170 10.78 -3.33 -3.45
N GLN A 171 10.45 -3.38 -4.74
CA GLN A 171 10.00 -4.59 -5.41
C GLN A 171 10.58 -4.70 -6.81
N THR A 172 11.02 -5.91 -7.18
CA THR A 172 11.44 -6.21 -8.55
C THR A 172 10.26 -6.74 -9.37
N LEU A 173 10.16 -6.29 -10.61
CA LEU A 173 9.12 -6.60 -11.57
C LEU A 173 9.76 -6.88 -12.93
N VAL A 174 9.19 -7.83 -13.68
CA VAL A 174 9.54 -8.06 -15.08
C VAL A 174 8.32 -7.79 -15.94
N LEU A 175 8.43 -6.85 -16.87
CA LEU A 175 7.39 -6.46 -17.80
C LEU A 175 7.78 -6.90 -19.22
N ALA A 176 6.85 -7.54 -19.93
CA ALA A 176 6.99 -7.75 -21.37
C ALA A 176 6.72 -6.44 -22.12
N LEU A 177 7.46 -6.22 -23.22
CA LEU A 177 7.33 -5.05 -24.11
C LEU A 177 6.60 -5.38 -25.41
#